data_AF-K7GBN1-F1
#
_entry.id   AF-K7GBN1-F1
#
_cell.length_a   1.000
_cell.length_b   1.000
_cell.length_c   1.000
_cell.angle_alpha   90.00
_cell.angle_beta   90.00
_cell.angle_gamma   90.00
#
_symmetry.space_group_name_H-M   'P 1'
#
loop_
_entity.id
_entity.type
_entity.pdbx_description
1 polymer ?
#
loop_
_entity_poly.entity_id
_entity_poly.type
_entity_poly.pdbx_seq_one_letter_code
_entity_poly.pdbx_strand_id
1 'polypeptide(L)'
;MEPVVGKATIVRPSYIASVELPPRSGPINVEDLRADLSDEFSLVSSFLDISQRNSLNSKEHIQVCLRIKPFTASEKENESQDCVSIQDSTSIILK
;
A
#
# COMPACT_ATOMS: atom_id res chain seq x y z
N MET A 1 36.93 -0.71 -26.10
CA MET A 1 36.58 0.51 -25.35
C MET A 1 35.27 0.19 -24.64
N GLU A 2 35.36 -0.20 -23.37
CA GLU A 2 34.20 -0.58 -22.55
C GLU A 2 33.33 0.66 -22.27
N PRO A 3 32.00 0.62 -22.46
CA PRO A 3 31.14 1.72 -22.05
C PRO A 3 30.86 1.62 -20.55
N VAL A 4 31.36 2.60 -19.79
CA VAL A 4 31.00 2.84 -18.39
C VAL A 4 29.52 3.23 -18.35
N VAL A 5 28.67 2.27 -17.99
CA VAL A 5 27.24 2.51 -17.71
C VAL A 5 27.17 3.24 -16.37
N GLY A 6 26.98 4.56 -16.45
CA GLY A 6 26.77 5.43 -15.30
C GLY A 6 25.60 4.93 -14.45
N LYS A 7 25.86 4.73 -13.15
CA LYS A 7 24.81 4.41 -12.18
C LYS A 7 23.88 5.62 -12.05
N ALA A 8 22.76 5.60 -12.75
CA ALA A 8 21.65 6.49 -12.45
C ALA A 8 21.08 6.10 -11.09
N THR A 9 21.53 6.76 -10.03
CA THR A 9 20.91 6.65 -8.71
C THR A 9 19.51 7.26 -8.80
N ILE A 10 18.51 6.39 -8.85
CA ILE A 10 17.10 6.77 -8.75
C ILE A 10 16.89 7.30 -7.34
N VAL A 11 16.99 8.61 -7.16
CA VAL A 11 16.65 9.27 -5.90
C VAL A 11 15.13 9.28 -5.81
N ARG A 12 14.59 8.45 -4.90
CA ARG A 12 13.16 8.53 -4.56
C ARG A 12 12.91 9.89 -3.92
N PRO A 13 11.99 10.72 -4.46
CA PRO A 13 11.73 12.05 -3.91
C PRO A 13 11.36 12.06 -2.42
N SER A 14 10.83 10.95 -1.90
CA SER A 14 10.48 10.77 -0.48
C SER A 14 11.68 10.54 0.46
N TYR A 15 12.86 10.22 -0.06
CA TYR A 15 14.10 10.13 0.72
C TYR A 15 14.83 11.45 0.63
N ILE A 16 14.43 12.42 1.45
CA ILE A 16 15.28 13.58 1.71
C ILE A 16 16.41 13.09 2.62
N ALA A 17 17.52 12.68 2.02
CA ALA A 17 18.60 11.98 2.72
C ALA A 17 19.38 12.85 3.71
N SER A 18 19.17 14.16 3.76
CA SER A 18 19.78 15.05 4.76
C SER A 18 19.03 16.39 4.78
N VAL A 19 17.94 16.48 5.54
CA VAL A 19 17.50 17.80 6.05
C VAL A 19 18.19 17.98 7.39
N GLU A 20 19.20 18.84 7.43
CA GLU A 20 19.70 19.37 8.70
C GLU A 20 18.58 20.23 9.27
N LEU A 21 17.79 19.65 10.18
CA LEU A 21 16.73 20.37 10.85
C LEU A 21 17.36 21.46 11.72
N PRO A 22 16.95 22.73 11.57
CA PRO A 22 17.52 23.81 12.36
C PRO A 22 17.37 23.51 13.86
N PRO A 23 18.39 23.84 14.69
CA PRO A 23 18.32 23.58 16.12
C PRO A 23 17.09 24.29 16.70
N ARG A 24 16.26 23.52 17.40
CA ARG A 24 14.96 24.00 17.86
C ARG A 24 15.14 25.17 18.84
N SER A 25 14.58 26.32 18.50
CA SER A 25 14.61 27.52 19.32
C SER A 25 13.55 27.45 20.42
N GLY A 26 13.85 26.75 21.52
CA GLY A 26 13.14 26.87 22.80
C GLY A 26 12.27 25.67 23.22
N PRO A 27 11.74 25.72 24.46
CA PRO A 27 10.89 24.67 25.02
C PRO A 27 9.64 24.41 24.17
N ILE A 28 9.28 23.13 24.05
CA ILE A 28 8.10 22.68 23.29
C ILE A 28 6.93 22.67 24.25
N ASN A 29 5.90 23.47 23.97
CA ASN A 29 4.59 23.24 24.57
C ASN A 29 4.07 21.91 23.99
N VAL A 30 3.85 20.93 24.88
CA VAL A 30 3.36 19.58 24.55
C VAL A 30 2.02 19.32 25.22
N GLU A 31 1.40 20.37 25.78
CA GLU A 31 0.15 20.30 26.49
C GLU A 31 -0.99 19.86 25.54
N ASP A 32 -0.90 20.22 24.26
CA ASP A 32 -1.80 19.81 23.17
C ASP A 32 -1.71 18.31 22.84
N LEU A 33 -0.53 17.70 22.94
CA LEU A 33 -0.33 16.26 22.73
C LEU A 33 -0.94 15.38 23.82
N ARG A 34 -1.28 15.97 24.98
CA ARG A 34 -1.92 15.27 26.10
C ARG A 34 -3.44 15.27 26.02
N ALA A 35 -4.03 15.89 25.00
CA ALA A 35 -5.47 15.83 24.80
C ALA A 35 -5.90 14.38 24.56
N ASP A 36 -6.82 13.89 25.40
CA ASP A 36 -7.46 12.60 25.18
C ASP A 36 -8.54 12.79 24.11
N LEU A 37 -8.29 12.23 22.94
CA LEU A 37 -9.21 12.27 21.79
C LEU A 37 -10.03 10.97 21.68
N SER A 38 -9.94 10.06 22.66
CA SER A 38 -10.60 8.75 22.61
C SER A 38 -12.12 8.86 22.39
N ASP A 39 -12.76 9.85 23.01
CA ASP A 39 -14.18 10.12 22.86
C ASP A 39 -14.51 10.64 21.45
N GLU A 40 -13.70 11.55 20.89
CA GLU A 40 -13.90 12.06 19.53
C GLU A 40 -13.78 10.94 18.49
N PHE A 41 -12.77 10.06 18.64
CA PHE A 41 -12.60 8.89 17.77
C PHE A 41 -13.75 7.87 17.92
N SER A 42 -14.26 7.70 19.14
CA SER A 42 -15.39 6.80 19.42
C SER A 42 -16.71 7.31 18.82
N LEU A 43 -16.93 8.63 18.85
CA LEU A 43 -18.08 9.27 18.24
C LEU A 43 -18.05 9.17 16.71
N VAL A 44 -16.88 9.37 16.08
CA VAL A 44 -16.69 9.22 14.63
C VAL A 44 -16.96 7.77 14.20
N SER A 45 -16.49 6.79 14.98
CA SER A 45 -16.78 5.36 14.75
C SER A 45 -18.28 5.06 14.80
N SER A 46 -18.99 5.64 15.78
CA SER A 46 -20.44 5.45 15.95
C SER A 46 -21.26 6.12 14.83
N PHE A 47 -20.83 7.29 14.36
CA PHE A 47 -21.43 7.95 13.19
C PHE A 47 -21.20 7.17 11.90
N LEU A 48 -20.01 6.56 11.73
CA LEU A 48 -19.75 5.64 10.64
C LEU A 48 -20.73 4.45 10.69
N ASP A 49 -21.00 3.91 11.87
CA ASP A 49 -21.89 2.76 12.08
C ASP A 49 -23.37 3.09 11.77
N ILE A 50 -23.82 4.32 12.04
CA ILE A 50 -25.16 4.81 11.67
C ILE A 50 -25.27 5.00 10.15
N SER A 51 -24.23 5.54 9.49
CA SER A 51 -24.20 5.63 8.02
C SER A 51 -24.10 4.25 7.35
N GLN A 52 -23.39 3.31 7.98
CA GLN A 52 -23.27 1.93 7.54
C GLN A 52 -24.54 1.10 7.77
N ARG A 53 -25.35 1.42 8.79
CA ARG A 53 -26.65 0.76 9.01
C ARG A 53 -27.64 1.06 7.88
N ASN A 54 -27.61 2.26 7.31
CA ASN A 54 -28.41 2.58 6.11
C ASN A 54 -27.79 2.01 4.82
N SER A 55 -26.49 1.75 4.78
CA SER A 55 -25.82 1.05 3.66
C SER A 55 -25.76 -0.47 3.82
N LEU A 56 -26.28 -1.04 4.91
CA LEU A 56 -26.23 -2.48 5.19
C LEU A 56 -27.12 -3.30 4.24
N ASN A 57 -28.06 -2.61 3.57
CA ASN A 57 -28.83 -3.16 2.45
C ASN A 57 -28.05 -3.19 1.12
N SER A 58 -26.84 -2.61 1.08
CA SER A 58 -25.93 -2.59 -0.06
C SER A 58 -24.48 -2.78 0.41
N LYS A 59 -24.21 -3.81 1.22
CA LYS A 59 -22.84 -4.20 1.58
C LYS A 59 -22.18 -4.85 0.37
N GLU A 60 -21.87 -4.03 -0.63
CA GLU A 60 -21.19 -4.46 -1.84
C GLU A 60 -19.87 -5.14 -1.43
N HIS A 61 -19.63 -6.32 -1.99
CA HIS A 61 -18.40 -7.06 -1.72
C HIS A 61 -17.20 -6.27 -2.24
N ILE A 62 -16.09 -6.31 -1.49
CA ILE A 62 -14.83 -5.68 -1.92
C ILE A 62 -14.44 -6.27 -3.28
N GLN A 63 -14.29 -5.39 -4.27
CA GLN A 63 -13.78 -5.80 -5.57
C GLN A 63 -12.28 -6.10 -5.47
N VAL A 64 -11.90 -7.27 -5.97
CA VAL A 64 -10.51 -7.73 -6.00
C VAL A 64 -10.11 -8.05 -7.43
N CYS A 65 -8.84 -7.83 -7.74
CA CYS A 65 -8.26 -8.19 -9.03
C CYS A 65 -7.02 -9.09 -8.82
N LEU A 66 -6.88 -10.10 -9.67
CA LEU A 66 -5.72 -10.97 -9.69
C LEU A 66 -4.82 -10.63 -10.88
N ARG A 67 -3.50 -10.54 -10.67
CA ARG A 67 -2.50 -10.31 -11.73
C ARG A 67 -1.50 -11.46 -11.77
N ILE A 68 -1.44 -12.15 -12.91
CA ILE A 68 -0.47 -13.21 -13.16
C ILE A 68 0.76 -12.59 -13.83
N LYS A 69 1.94 -12.75 -13.24
CA LYS A 69 3.21 -12.33 -13.85
C LYS A 69 3.67 -13.41 -14.86
N PRO A 70 4.02 -13.06 -16.10
CA PRO A 70 4.64 -14.00 -17.01
C PRO A 70 5.97 -14.56 -16.48
N PHE A 71 6.29 -15.79 -16.86
CA PHE A 71 7.59 -16.39 -16.57
C PHE A 71 8.73 -15.66 -17.29
N THR A 72 9.79 -15.39 -16.55
CA THR A 72 11.07 -14.87 -17.04
C THR A 72 11.93 -16.00 -17.61
N ALA A 73 12.97 -15.65 -18.36
CA ALA A 73 13.83 -16.64 -19.01
C ALA A 73 14.48 -17.63 -18.02
N SER A 74 14.90 -17.16 -16.85
CA SER A 74 15.50 -17.99 -15.79
C SER A 74 14.48 -18.92 -15.10
N GLU A 75 13.22 -18.48 -14.97
CA GLU A 75 12.15 -19.30 -14.37
C GLU A 75 11.73 -20.45 -15.31
N LYS A 76 11.86 -20.27 -16.63
CA LYS A 76 11.49 -21.28 -17.62
C LYS A 76 12.37 -22.54 -17.63
N GLU A 77 13.59 -22.45 -17.11
CA GLU A 77 14.55 -23.56 -17.11
C GLU A 77 14.27 -24.59 -15.99
N ASN A 78 13.74 -24.13 -14.85
CA ASN A 78 13.63 -24.94 -13.64
C ASN A 78 12.19 -25.20 -13.15
N GLU A 79 11.19 -24.47 -13.66
CA GLU A 79 9.85 -24.47 -13.08
C GLU A 79 8.80 -25.11 -14.01
N SER A 80 7.83 -25.79 -13.39
CA SER A 80 6.64 -26.32 -14.06
C SER A 80 5.88 -25.18 -14.72
N GLN A 81 5.94 -25.13 -16.05
CA GLN A 81 5.16 -24.16 -16.83
C GLN A 81 3.66 -24.45 -16.69
N ASP A 82 2.84 -23.42 -16.92
CA ASP A 82 1.38 -23.52 -17.04
C ASP A 82 0.61 -23.99 -15.79
N CYS A 83 1.12 -23.67 -14.59
CA CYS A 83 0.44 -23.91 -13.31
C CYS A 83 -0.85 -23.09 -13.12
N VAL A 84 -1.05 -22.04 -13.92
CA VAL A 84 -2.28 -21.24 -13.93
C VAL A 84 -2.92 -21.31 -15.31
N SER A 85 -4.22 -21.60 -15.36
CA SER A 85 -5.04 -21.49 -16.58
C SER A 85 -6.21 -20.53 -16.38
N ILE A 86 -6.44 -19.66 -17.36
CA ILE A 86 -7.52 -18.67 -17.34
C ILE A 86 -8.79 -19.35 -17.89
N GLN A 87 -9.86 -19.39 -17.10
CA GLN A 87 -11.15 -19.95 -17.52
C GLN A 87 -12.04 -18.86 -18.14
N ASP A 88 -12.13 -17.71 -17.47
CA ASP A 88 -12.86 -16.52 -17.93
C ASP A 88 -12.28 -15.24 -17.30
N SER A 89 -12.95 -14.10 -17.47
CA SER A 89 -12.50 -12.80 -16.95
C SER A 89 -12.50 -12.68 -15.42
N THR A 90 -13.14 -13.62 -14.72
CA THR A 90 -13.36 -13.61 -13.27
C THR A 90 -12.84 -14.87 -12.57
N SER A 91 -12.50 -15.91 -13.32
CA SER A 91 -12.14 -17.23 -12.82
C SER A 91 -10.83 -17.73 -13.42
N ILE A 92 -9.99 -18.30 -12.55
CA ILE A 92 -8.76 -19.00 -12.93
C ILE A 92 -8.73 -20.36 -12.25
N ILE A 93 -7.96 -21.28 -12.83
CA ILE A 93 -7.68 -22.60 -12.27
C ILE A 93 -6.19 -22.68 -11.96
N LEU A 94 -5.88 -23.07 -10.73
CA LEU A 94 -4.54 -23.44 -10.29
C LEU A 94 -4.41 -24.97 -10.39
N LYS A 95 -3.38 -25.44 -11.09
CA LYS A 95 -3.15 -26.87 -11.37
C LYS A 95 -2.19 -27.52 -10.39
#